data_AF-A0A1F5UU77-F1
#
_entry.id   AF-A0A1F5UU77-F1
#
_cell.length_a   1.000
_cell.length_b   1.000
_cell.length_c   1.000
_cell.angle_alpha   90.00
_cell.angle_beta   90.00
_cell.angle_gamma   90.00
#
_symmetry.space_group_name_H-M   'P 1'
#
loop_
_entity.id
_entity.type
_entity.pdbx_description
1 polymer ?
#
loop_
_entity_poly.entity_id
_entity_poly.type
_entity_poly.pdbx_seq_one_letter_code
_entity_poly.pdbx_strand_id
1 'polypeptide(L)'
;MNRKTIKTRSLKIKYPKLAKEWHPVKNGKLTPRDITPGSGRKVWWKCVKGHAWEDTISHRRRGDGCPYCSGHRVCKENSLAAKNGKLAKEWHPVKNGSLTPRDVVNGSNRKVWWSCENGHEWQTNVGDRSIGGRGCPYCSGNKFSKERSLALLYPEIAGEWHPRKNGKLTPFEVSSKIVLKAWWKCSKGHEWNARIANRTSLGRGCPYCCNQKIDKNNCLAAVNPKLAKEWHPVKNGELTPYDVPPGAGRRKVWWICKSKHVWKAVIASRNAGAGCPYCSHFKASPETSLAVLNPGLAKEWHPTKNGELTPCDLTSASSSKVWWKCKKGHEWNAAVSSRSKGSGCPYCSGYKIAREASLQVLNPLLVREWHPSKNNSFTPYEVSPVSQHKVWWICSKGHVYEMSVQKRNKGVKCPYCENRKVCDDNCLATVKPELAKEWHPVKNVKLTPKDVTLSFSKKVWWKCKSGHEWEAPVRLRKYYGCKECYIALMASLRNRGGSVGGGIAGELTQKLRRRTTKGSKYKGDVSINAPFKNLAKILKKSTGND
;
A
#
# COMPACT_ATOMS: atom_id res chain seq x y z
N MET A 1 15.11 26.40 -74.23
CA MET A 1 14.52 25.15 -73.69
C MET A 1 13.63 24.51 -74.76
N ASN A 2 13.80 23.22 -75.02
CA ASN A 2 13.15 22.49 -76.11
C ASN A 2 11.62 22.34 -75.88
N ARG A 3 10.77 22.63 -76.88
CA ARG A 3 9.28 22.58 -76.74
C ARG A 3 8.75 21.19 -76.38
N LYS A 4 9.47 20.11 -76.76
CA LYS A 4 9.12 18.72 -76.41
C LYS A 4 9.25 18.41 -74.90
N THR A 5 10.20 19.03 -74.19
CA THR A 5 10.46 18.77 -72.76
C THR A 5 9.49 19.45 -71.79
N ILE A 6 8.75 20.49 -72.21
CA ILE A 6 7.74 21.17 -71.37
C ILE A 6 6.44 20.37 -71.30
N LYS A 7 6.08 19.64 -72.38
CA LYS A 7 4.82 18.88 -72.46
C LYS A 7 4.66 17.79 -71.39
N THR A 8 5.73 17.19 -70.87
CA THR A 8 5.67 16.12 -69.84
C THR A 8 5.98 16.61 -68.41
N ARG A 9 6.45 17.85 -68.25
CA ARG A 9 6.84 18.44 -66.94
C ARG A 9 6.12 19.77 -66.64
N SER A 10 5.02 20.06 -67.32
CA SER A 10 4.24 21.29 -67.14
C SER A 10 3.54 21.37 -65.79
N LEU A 11 3.19 22.59 -65.36
CA LEU A 11 2.45 22.87 -64.14
C LEU A 11 1.09 22.15 -64.14
N LYS A 12 0.39 22.15 -65.28
CA LYS A 12 -0.91 21.47 -65.42
C LYS A 12 -0.84 19.97 -65.09
N ILE A 13 0.23 19.31 -65.49
CA ILE A 13 0.38 17.85 -65.33
C ILE A 13 0.91 17.49 -63.95
N LYS A 14 1.95 18.18 -63.48
CA LYS A 14 2.59 17.86 -62.20
C LYS A 14 1.81 18.37 -60.98
N TYR A 15 1.06 19.47 -61.12
CA TYR A 15 0.30 20.10 -60.04
C TYR A 15 -1.11 20.52 -60.50
N PRO A 16 -2.00 19.57 -60.84
CA PRO A 16 -3.31 19.87 -61.42
C PRO A 16 -4.22 20.68 -60.49
N LYS A 17 -4.10 20.50 -59.16
CA LYS A 17 -4.84 21.31 -58.18
C LYS A 17 -4.41 22.78 -58.21
N LEU A 18 -3.10 23.03 -58.22
CA LEU A 18 -2.56 24.39 -58.29
C LEU A 18 -2.89 25.05 -59.64
N ALA A 19 -2.87 24.28 -60.74
CA ALA A 19 -3.25 24.78 -62.06
C ALA A 19 -4.71 25.26 -62.13
N LYS A 20 -5.63 24.75 -61.28
CA LYS A 20 -7.02 25.26 -61.18
C LYS A 20 -7.08 26.67 -60.60
N GLU A 21 -6.06 27.10 -59.87
CA GLU A 21 -5.98 28.44 -59.31
C GLU A 21 -5.38 29.46 -60.29
N TRP A 22 -5.09 29.06 -61.53
CA TRP A 22 -4.61 29.97 -62.57
C TRP A 22 -5.69 31.00 -62.88
N HIS A 23 -5.33 32.29 -62.90
CA HIS A 23 -6.32 33.32 -63.20
C HIS A 23 -6.80 33.20 -64.66
N PRO A 24 -8.12 33.23 -64.94
CA PRO A 24 -8.68 32.93 -66.27
C PRO A 24 -8.31 33.96 -67.36
N VAL A 25 -8.18 35.24 -67.00
CA VAL A 25 -7.96 36.32 -67.99
C VAL A 25 -6.62 37.06 -67.83
N LYS A 26 -6.20 37.38 -66.60
CA LYS A 26 -5.04 38.24 -66.31
C LYS A 26 -3.66 37.71 -66.74
N ASN A 27 -3.55 36.45 -67.15
CA ASN A 27 -2.30 35.86 -67.64
C ASN A 27 -2.15 35.92 -69.17
N GLY A 28 -3.11 36.53 -69.88
CA GLY A 28 -3.10 36.62 -71.34
C GLY A 28 -3.09 35.24 -71.99
N LYS A 29 -2.22 35.04 -73.01
CA LYS A 29 -2.09 33.77 -73.74
C LYS A 29 -1.33 32.67 -72.96
N LEU A 30 -0.80 32.98 -71.77
CA LEU A 30 0.01 32.03 -71.01
C LEU A 30 -0.85 31.04 -70.23
N THR A 31 -0.66 29.74 -70.47
CA THR A 31 -1.42 28.69 -69.79
C THR A 31 -0.55 27.85 -68.86
N PRO A 32 -1.15 27.12 -67.88
CA PRO A 32 -0.42 26.16 -67.05
C PRO A 32 0.27 25.02 -67.84
N ARG A 33 -0.02 24.84 -69.14
CA ARG A 33 0.65 23.87 -70.01
C ARG A 33 2.00 24.37 -70.51
N ASP A 34 2.21 25.68 -70.54
CA ASP A 34 3.36 26.33 -71.17
C ASP A 34 4.52 26.60 -70.20
N ILE A 35 4.32 26.33 -68.90
CA ILE A 35 5.24 26.68 -67.82
C ILE A 35 5.54 25.47 -66.93
N THR A 36 6.78 25.38 -66.45
CA THR A 36 7.21 24.36 -65.47
C THR A 36 6.99 24.83 -64.02
N PRO A 37 6.69 23.92 -63.07
CA PRO A 37 6.42 24.26 -61.67
C PRO A 37 7.54 24.99 -60.89
N GLY A 38 8.80 24.91 -61.35
CA GLY A 38 9.93 25.58 -60.72
C GLY A 38 10.17 27.02 -61.21
N SER A 39 9.32 27.55 -62.09
CA SER A 39 9.54 28.87 -62.70
C SER A 39 9.44 30.01 -61.69
N GLY A 40 10.40 30.94 -61.73
CA GLY A 40 10.37 32.20 -60.97
C GLY A 40 9.45 33.28 -61.56
N ARG A 41 8.80 33.01 -62.69
CA ARG A 41 7.91 33.98 -63.34
C ARG A 41 6.73 34.32 -62.42
N LYS A 42 6.36 35.60 -62.34
CA LYS A 42 5.13 36.05 -61.67
C LYS A 42 3.94 35.90 -62.60
N VAL A 43 2.85 35.35 -62.06
CA VAL A 43 1.57 35.19 -62.77
C VAL A 43 0.43 35.48 -61.80
N TRP A 44 -0.74 35.76 -62.36
CA TRP A 44 -1.96 35.97 -61.60
C TRP A 44 -2.61 34.64 -61.23
N TRP A 45 -3.02 34.57 -59.97
CA TRP A 45 -3.76 33.46 -59.39
C TRP A 45 -5.13 33.93 -58.93
N LYS A 46 -6.09 33.01 -58.90
CA LYS A 46 -7.43 33.24 -58.37
C LYS A 46 -7.82 32.07 -57.48
N CYS A 47 -8.18 32.34 -56.22
CA CYS A 47 -8.63 31.30 -55.31
C CYS A 47 -10.14 31.06 -55.44
N VAL A 48 -10.63 30.03 -54.76
CA VAL A 48 -12.06 29.68 -54.73
C VAL A 48 -12.95 30.80 -54.18
N LYS A 49 -12.43 31.65 -53.28
CA LYS A 49 -13.14 32.82 -52.75
C LYS A 49 -13.10 34.04 -53.69
N GLY A 50 -12.53 33.88 -54.89
CA GLY A 50 -12.50 34.92 -55.91
C GLY A 50 -11.36 35.92 -55.79
N HIS A 51 -10.54 35.88 -54.73
CA HIS A 51 -9.39 36.77 -54.60
C HIS A 51 -8.39 36.54 -55.72
N ALA A 52 -7.98 37.63 -56.38
CA ALA A 52 -6.96 37.61 -57.42
C ALA A 52 -5.65 38.23 -56.91
N TRP A 53 -4.51 37.55 -57.08
CA TRP A 53 -3.20 38.07 -56.68
C TRP A 53 -2.10 37.63 -57.62
N GLU A 54 -1.04 38.41 -57.67
CA GLU A 54 0.18 38.07 -58.41
C GLU A 54 1.20 37.41 -57.48
N ASP A 55 1.80 36.30 -57.93
CA ASP A 55 2.87 35.58 -57.24
C ASP A 55 3.68 34.70 -58.20
N THR A 56 4.86 34.26 -57.79
CA THR A 56 5.71 33.39 -58.60
C THR A 56 5.20 31.94 -58.62
N ILE A 57 5.35 31.23 -59.75
CA ILE A 57 4.98 29.80 -59.84
C ILE A 57 5.73 28.97 -58.78
N SER A 58 7.03 29.22 -58.61
CA SER A 58 7.86 28.48 -57.64
C SER A 58 7.43 28.66 -56.19
N HIS A 59 6.96 29.85 -55.79
CA HIS A 59 6.43 30.12 -54.45
C HIS A 59 5.10 29.41 -54.23
N ARG A 60 4.17 29.54 -55.18
CA ARG A 60 2.88 28.83 -55.12
C ARG A 60 3.02 27.31 -55.07
N ARG A 61 4.04 26.76 -55.72
CA ARG A 61 4.38 25.32 -55.64
C ARG A 61 4.77 24.90 -54.22
N ARG A 62 5.45 25.76 -53.45
CA ARG A 62 5.90 25.46 -52.08
C ARG A 62 4.75 25.41 -51.07
N GLY A 63 3.55 25.87 -51.44
CA GLY A 63 2.34 25.71 -50.64
C GLY A 63 1.73 27.01 -50.14
N ASP A 64 2.28 28.17 -50.48
CA ASP A 64 1.71 29.46 -50.09
C ASP A 64 0.36 29.66 -50.79
N GLY A 65 -0.69 29.64 -49.98
CA GLY A 65 -2.07 29.77 -50.42
C GLY A 65 -2.43 31.20 -50.81
N CYS A 66 -3.73 31.50 -50.81
CA CYS A 66 -4.19 32.86 -51.07
C CYS A 66 -3.81 33.81 -49.91
N PRO A 67 -3.04 34.89 -50.15
CA PRO A 67 -2.57 35.79 -49.09
C PRO A 67 -3.70 36.55 -48.40
N TYR A 68 -4.85 36.70 -49.06
CA TYR A 68 -6.06 37.27 -48.46
C TYR A 68 -6.75 36.26 -47.53
N CYS A 69 -6.87 35.00 -47.95
CA CYS A 69 -7.48 33.96 -47.13
C CYS A 69 -6.65 33.60 -45.89
N SER A 70 -5.32 33.66 -45.99
CA SER A 70 -4.41 33.39 -44.88
C SER A 70 -4.17 34.61 -43.97
N GLY A 71 -4.77 35.76 -44.28
CA GLY A 71 -4.63 36.97 -43.46
C GLY A 71 -3.29 37.71 -43.59
N HIS A 72 -2.50 37.41 -44.62
CA HIS A 72 -1.29 38.18 -44.93
C HIS A 72 -1.58 39.48 -45.69
N ARG A 73 -2.73 39.58 -46.36
CA ARG A 73 -3.23 40.79 -47.01
C ARG A 73 -4.68 41.07 -46.59
N VAL A 74 -5.02 42.34 -46.44
CA VAL A 74 -6.37 42.76 -46.05
C VAL A 74 -7.38 42.60 -47.18
N CYS A 75 -8.56 42.08 -46.85
CA CYS A 75 -9.75 42.00 -47.71
C CYS A 75 -11.00 42.35 -46.88
N LYS A 76 -12.14 42.47 -47.56
CA LYS A 76 -13.40 42.91 -46.94
C LYS A 76 -13.83 42.00 -45.78
N GLU A 77 -13.50 40.72 -45.85
CA GLU A 77 -13.93 39.70 -44.89
C GLU A 77 -12.95 39.52 -43.72
N ASN A 78 -11.67 39.89 -43.87
CA ASN A 78 -10.64 39.63 -42.86
C ASN A 78 -10.16 40.89 -42.11
N SER A 79 -10.65 42.08 -42.51
CA SER A 79 -10.31 43.33 -41.86
C SER A 79 -10.72 43.34 -40.38
N LEU A 80 -10.03 44.13 -39.56
CA LEU A 80 -10.37 44.33 -38.16
C LEU A 80 -11.81 44.85 -38.02
N ALA A 81 -12.21 45.81 -38.85
CA ALA A 81 -13.58 46.34 -38.86
C ALA A 81 -14.64 45.25 -39.08
N ALA A 82 -14.39 44.35 -40.03
CA ALA A 82 -15.34 43.29 -40.39
C ALA A 82 -15.40 42.16 -39.36
N LYS A 83 -14.25 41.79 -38.77
CA LYS A 83 -14.16 40.68 -37.82
C LYS A 83 -14.41 41.08 -36.38
N ASN A 84 -14.09 42.31 -36.01
CA ASN A 84 -14.19 42.78 -34.63
C ASN A 84 -14.63 44.26 -34.56
N GLY A 85 -15.90 44.50 -34.94
CA GLY A 85 -16.48 45.84 -34.98
C GLY A 85 -16.53 46.54 -33.62
N LYS A 86 -16.60 45.80 -32.50
CA LYS A 86 -16.50 46.39 -31.15
C LYS A 86 -15.12 46.95 -30.90
N LEU A 87 -14.08 46.17 -31.17
CA LEU A 87 -12.69 46.60 -31.01
C LEU A 87 -12.34 47.78 -31.93
N ALA A 88 -12.90 47.81 -33.14
CA ALA A 88 -12.72 48.90 -34.09
C ALA A 88 -13.20 50.27 -33.54
N LYS A 89 -14.15 50.29 -32.58
CA LYS A 89 -14.58 51.53 -31.91
C LYS A 89 -13.50 52.12 -31.00
N GLU A 90 -12.59 51.29 -30.50
CA GLU A 90 -11.46 51.74 -29.68
C GLU A 90 -10.25 52.17 -30.53
N TRP A 91 -10.39 52.21 -31.87
CA TRP A 91 -9.35 52.74 -32.74
C TRP A 91 -9.14 54.23 -32.45
N HIS A 92 -7.89 54.64 -32.29
CA HIS A 92 -7.62 56.04 -31.99
C HIS A 92 -8.03 56.94 -33.17
N PRO A 93 -8.79 58.03 -32.95
CA PRO A 93 -9.39 58.84 -34.04
C PRO A 93 -8.36 59.55 -34.93
N VAL A 94 -7.25 60.04 -34.36
CA VAL A 94 -6.26 60.87 -35.11
C VAL A 94 -4.87 60.22 -35.24
N LYS A 95 -4.34 59.57 -34.20
CA LYS A 95 -2.93 59.11 -34.13
C LYS A 95 -2.54 57.98 -35.09
N ASN A 96 -3.50 57.38 -35.80
CA ASN A 96 -3.22 56.38 -36.82
C ASN A 96 -3.12 56.97 -38.25
N GLY A 97 -3.23 58.29 -38.38
CA GLY A 97 -3.20 58.97 -39.68
C GLY A 97 -4.34 58.50 -40.57
N SER A 98 -4.03 58.15 -41.82
CA SER A 98 -5.01 57.64 -42.79
C SER A 98 -5.40 56.17 -42.61
N LEU A 99 -4.79 55.44 -41.67
CA LEU A 99 -5.09 54.03 -41.46
C LEU A 99 -6.41 53.87 -40.70
N THR A 100 -7.32 53.09 -41.28
CA THR A 100 -8.58 52.73 -40.65
C THR A 100 -8.59 51.26 -40.22
N PRO A 101 -9.53 50.85 -39.35
CA PRO A 101 -9.76 49.44 -39.03
C PRO A 101 -10.10 48.56 -40.25
N ARG A 102 -10.47 49.15 -41.40
CA ARG A 102 -10.73 48.42 -42.65
C ARG A 102 -9.45 48.06 -43.41
N ASP A 103 -8.34 48.73 -43.12
CA ASP A 103 -7.07 48.60 -43.84
C ASP A 103 -6.10 47.62 -43.18
N VAL A 104 -6.49 47.03 -42.04
CA VAL A 104 -5.68 46.11 -41.26
C VAL A 104 -6.37 44.77 -41.07
N VAL A 105 -5.61 43.68 -41.15
CA VAL A 105 -6.13 42.33 -40.88
C VAL A 105 -6.37 42.15 -39.38
N ASN A 106 -7.48 41.51 -39.02
CA ASN A 106 -7.72 41.04 -37.65
C ASN A 106 -6.66 40.02 -37.25
N GLY A 107 -5.84 40.32 -36.24
CA GLY A 107 -4.66 39.51 -35.89
C GLY A 107 -3.31 40.07 -36.37
N SER A 108 -3.30 41.23 -37.03
CA SER A 108 -2.07 41.82 -37.57
C SER A 108 -1.04 42.17 -36.47
N ASN A 109 0.24 41.98 -36.77
CA ASN A 109 1.36 42.45 -35.95
C ASN A 109 1.62 43.96 -36.09
N ARG A 110 0.77 44.70 -36.82
CA ARG A 110 0.89 46.15 -36.96
C ARG A 110 0.60 46.84 -35.63
N LYS A 111 1.53 47.68 -35.15
CA LYS A 111 1.33 48.56 -33.99
C LYS A 111 0.49 49.76 -34.39
N VAL A 112 -0.60 49.98 -33.66
CA VAL A 112 -1.52 51.09 -33.88
C VAL A 112 -1.91 51.70 -32.54
N TRP A 113 -2.35 52.94 -32.58
CA TRP A 113 -2.88 53.65 -31.42
C TRP A 113 -4.33 53.26 -31.16
N TRP A 114 -4.63 53.07 -29.89
CA TRP A 114 -5.95 52.76 -29.35
C TRP A 114 -6.35 53.83 -28.35
N SER A 115 -7.66 54.03 -28.19
CA SER A 115 -8.26 54.85 -27.14
C SER A 115 -9.42 54.09 -26.51
N CYS A 116 -9.50 54.04 -25.19
CA CYS A 116 -10.63 53.43 -24.48
C CYS A 116 -11.62 54.49 -24.00
N GLU A 117 -12.80 54.05 -23.57
CA GLU A 117 -13.87 54.93 -23.04
C GLU A 117 -13.42 55.83 -21.87
N ASN A 118 -12.46 55.37 -21.06
CA ASN A 118 -11.86 56.17 -19.98
C ASN A 118 -10.80 57.19 -20.45
N GLY A 119 -10.68 57.43 -21.76
CA GLY A 119 -9.75 58.41 -22.34
C GLY A 119 -8.28 57.98 -22.37
N HIS A 120 -7.92 56.76 -21.94
CA HIS A 120 -6.54 56.30 -22.03
C HIS A 120 -6.14 55.98 -23.46
N GLU A 121 -4.97 56.47 -23.87
CA GLU A 121 -4.41 56.24 -25.20
C GLU A 121 -3.15 55.38 -25.11
N TRP A 122 -3.05 54.36 -25.96
CA TRP A 122 -1.86 53.49 -25.99
C TRP A 122 -1.61 52.87 -27.35
N GLN A 123 -0.36 52.50 -27.59
CA GLN A 123 0.05 51.79 -28.79
C GLN A 123 0.30 50.31 -28.50
N THR A 124 -0.25 49.40 -29.31
CA THR A 124 0.03 47.96 -29.26
C THR A 124 -0.29 47.29 -30.60
N ASN A 125 0.13 46.04 -30.80
CA ASN A 125 -0.20 45.27 -31.99
C ASN A 125 -1.71 45.02 -32.08
N VAL A 126 -2.27 45.03 -33.29
CA VAL A 126 -3.68 44.68 -33.52
C VAL A 126 -4.00 43.28 -33.00
N GLY A 127 -3.16 42.29 -33.28
CA GLY A 127 -3.37 40.91 -32.87
C GLY A 127 -3.37 40.70 -31.36
N ASP A 128 -2.60 41.47 -30.59
CA ASP A 128 -2.59 41.37 -29.12
C ASP A 128 -3.95 41.71 -28.52
N ARG A 129 -4.67 42.66 -29.13
CA ARG A 129 -6.02 43.01 -28.68
C ARG A 129 -7.08 42.13 -29.34
N SER A 130 -6.96 41.90 -30.65
CA SER A 130 -8.03 41.29 -31.43
C SER A 130 -8.09 39.77 -31.32
N ILE A 131 -6.94 39.12 -31.16
CA ILE A 131 -6.82 37.67 -30.94
C ILE A 131 -6.43 37.39 -29.48
N GLY A 132 -5.48 38.16 -28.93
CA GLY A 132 -4.99 37.98 -27.56
C GLY A 132 -5.89 38.53 -26.46
N GLY A 133 -6.97 39.24 -26.80
CA GLY A 133 -7.95 39.76 -25.84
C GLY A 133 -7.41 40.80 -24.85
N ARG A 134 -6.23 41.39 -25.12
CA ARG A 134 -5.62 42.38 -24.21
C ARG A 134 -6.36 43.71 -24.31
N GLY A 135 -7.03 44.09 -23.22
CA GLY A 135 -7.70 45.38 -23.08
C GLY A 135 -6.76 46.54 -22.74
N CYS A 136 -7.33 47.66 -22.29
CA CYS A 136 -6.57 48.85 -21.91
C CYS A 136 -5.58 48.55 -20.76
N PRO A 137 -4.27 48.83 -20.93
CA PRO A 137 -3.26 48.56 -19.90
C PRO A 137 -3.41 49.45 -18.67
N TYR A 138 -4.00 50.64 -18.82
CA TYR A 138 -4.28 51.56 -17.72
C TYR A 138 -5.48 51.08 -16.88
N CYS A 139 -6.61 50.76 -17.54
CA CYS A 139 -7.80 50.23 -16.86
C CYS A 139 -7.52 48.90 -16.14
N SER A 140 -6.70 48.02 -16.74
CA SER A 140 -6.32 46.73 -16.12
C SER A 140 -5.31 46.87 -14.97
N GLY A 141 -4.69 48.05 -14.81
CA GLY A 141 -3.67 48.35 -13.80
C GLY A 141 -2.26 47.88 -14.16
N ASN A 142 -2.01 47.51 -15.43
CA ASN A 142 -0.70 47.11 -15.91
C ASN A 142 0.19 48.32 -16.28
N LYS A 143 -0.41 49.48 -16.54
CA LYS A 143 0.24 50.79 -16.61
C LYS A 143 -0.35 51.70 -15.54
N PHE A 144 0.48 52.65 -15.06
CA PHE A 144 0.07 53.63 -14.08
C PHE A 144 -1.00 54.59 -14.62
N SER A 145 -2.05 54.80 -13.85
CA SER A 145 -3.01 55.90 -13.99
C SER A 145 -3.24 56.52 -12.60
N LYS A 146 -3.48 57.84 -12.52
CA LYS A 146 -3.57 58.56 -11.24
C LYS A 146 -4.74 58.07 -10.38
N GLU A 147 -5.82 57.64 -11.03
CA GLU A 147 -7.07 57.15 -10.44
C GLU A 147 -6.92 55.75 -9.83
N ARG A 148 -5.77 55.10 -10.02
CA ARG A 148 -5.50 53.72 -9.56
C ARG A 148 -4.17 53.63 -8.80
N SER A 149 -3.77 54.71 -8.15
CA SER A 149 -2.56 54.74 -7.33
C SER A 149 -2.67 53.80 -6.12
N LEU A 150 -1.53 53.39 -5.58
CA LEU A 150 -1.43 52.55 -4.39
C LEU A 150 -2.12 53.21 -3.19
N ALA A 151 -1.93 54.53 -3.02
CA ALA A 151 -2.54 55.31 -1.95
C ALA A 151 -4.07 55.24 -1.96
N LEU A 152 -4.68 55.33 -3.15
CA LEU A 152 -6.14 55.33 -3.29
C LEU A 152 -6.73 53.93 -3.09
N LEU A 153 -6.11 52.90 -3.65
CA LEU A 153 -6.65 51.55 -3.63
C LEU A 153 -6.30 50.77 -2.36
N TYR A 154 -5.20 51.11 -1.69
CA TYR A 154 -4.68 50.40 -0.52
C TYR A 154 -4.09 51.37 0.51
N PRO A 155 -4.91 52.21 1.17
CA PRO A 155 -4.44 53.24 2.10
C PRO A 155 -3.62 52.67 3.26
N GLU A 156 -4.02 51.54 3.84
CA GLU A 156 -3.28 50.86 4.92
C GLU A 156 -1.87 50.43 4.48
N ILE A 157 -1.74 49.90 3.26
CA ILE A 157 -0.43 49.49 2.71
C ILE A 157 0.42 50.72 2.39
N ALA A 158 -0.20 51.78 1.86
CA ALA A 158 0.47 53.05 1.61
C ALA A 158 0.96 53.71 2.91
N GLY A 159 0.25 53.52 4.03
CA GLY A 159 0.67 53.93 5.37
C GLY A 159 1.98 53.27 5.82
N GLU A 160 2.31 52.10 5.29
CA GLU A 160 3.59 51.42 5.54
C GLU A 160 4.70 51.83 4.55
N TRP A 161 4.48 52.82 3.69
CA TRP A 161 5.53 53.28 2.76
C TRP A 161 6.69 53.90 3.55
N HIS A 162 7.91 53.49 3.21
CA HIS A 162 9.07 54.00 3.94
C HIS A 162 9.29 55.49 3.63
N PRO A 163 9.41 56.38 4.65
CA PRO A 163 9.40 57.83 4.45
C PRO A 163 10.60 58.39 3.65
N ARG A 164 11.78 57.75 3.75
CA ARG A 164 13.04 58.26 3.16
C ARG A 164 13.75 57.37 2.14
N LYS A 165 13.36 56.08 1.98
CA LYS A 165 14.14 55.10 1.20
C LYS A 165 13.64 54.86 -0.22
N ASN A 166 12.55 55.52 -0.61
CA ASN A 166 11.96 55.39 -1.94
C ASN A 166 12.28 56.58 -2.88
N GLY A 167 13.21 57.45 -2.48
CA GLY A 167 13.59 58.64 -3.25
C GLY A 167 12.39 59.55 -3.48
N LYS A 168 12.17 59.95 -4.74
CA LYS A 168 11.04 60.81 -5.15
C LYS A 168 9.70 60.06 -5.30
N LEU A 169 9.70 58.72 -5.26
CA LEU A 169 8.48 57.93 -5.50
C LEU A 169 7.53 58.01 -4.31
N THR A 170 6.30 58.44 -4.56
CA THR A 170 5.22 58.45 -3.58
C THR A 170 4.20 57.33 -3.84
N PRO A 171 3.44 56.89 -2.83
CA PRO A 171 2.31 55.96 -3.01
C PRO A 171 1.22 56.45 -3.98
N PHE A 172 1.17 57.76 -4.27
CA PHE A 172 0.25 58.37 -5.23
C PHE A 172 0.71 58.22 -6.69
N GLU A 173 1.98 57.90 -6.91
CA GLU A 173 2.62 57.85 -8.24
C GLU A 173 2.93 56.42 -8.70
N VAL A 174 2.47 55.41 -7.96
CA VAL A 174 2.71 53.99 -8.25
C VAL A 174 1.40 53.21 -8.31
N SER A 175 1.30 52.25 -9.23
CA SER A 175 0.14 51.36 -9.31
C SER A 175 0.29 50.17 -8.38
N SER A 176 -0.82 49.71 -7.80
CA SER A 176 -0.86 48.55 -6.91
C SER A 176 -0.45 47.20 -7.53
N LYS A 177 -0.48 47.07 -8.87
CA LYS A 177 -0.12 45.83 -9.57
C LYS A 177 1.30 45.83 -10.17
N ILE A 178 2.05 46.93 -10.03
CA ILE A 178 3.38 47.03 -10.62
C ILE A 178 4.39 46.13 -9.88
N VAL A 179 5.33 45.54 -10.63
CA VAL A 179 6.37 44.62 -10.10
C VAL A 179 7.56 45.38 -9.47
N LEU A 180 7.45 46.70 -9.31
CA LEU A 180 8.48 47.54 -8.71
C LEU A 180 8.70 47.18 -7.24
N LYS A 181 9.97 47.17 -6.82
CA LYS A 181 10.37 47.03 -5.42
C LYS A 181 10.34 48.39 -4.74
N ALA A 182 9.73 48.45 -3.56
CA ALA A 182 9.72 49.61 -2.68
C ALA A 182 10.21 49.20 -1.29
N TRP A 183 10.68 50.18 -0.53
CA TRP A 183 10.96 50.07 0.89
C TRP A 183 9.70 50.34 1.70
N TRP A 184 9.50 49.53 2.74
CA TRP A 184 8.35 49.56 3.63
C TRP A 184 8.83 49.69 5.07
N LYS A 185 7.99 50.27 5.93
CA LYS A 185 8.18 50.35 7.37
C LYS A 185 6.87 50.03 8.09
N CYS A 186 6.86 49.00 8.93
CA CYS A 186 5.66 48.64 9.70
C CYS A 186 5.59 49.45 11.00
N SER A 187 4.45 49.37 11.70
CA SER A 187 4.23 50.01 13.01
C SER A 187 5.23 49.58 14.09
N LYS A 188 5.79 48.36 14.01
CA LYS A 188 6.85 47.87 14.91
C LYS A 188 8.26 48.38 14.53
N GLY A 189 8.37 49.23 13.52
CA GLY A 189 9.61 49.86 13.09
C GLY A 189 10.49 49.00 12.18
N HIS A 190 10.05 47.81 11.76
CA HIS A 190 10.81 46.98 10.83
C HIS A 190 10.85 47.61 9.45
N GLU A 191 12.02 47.64 8.83
CA GLU A 191 12.20 48.16 7.48
C GLU A 191 12.56 47.01 6.52
N TRP A 192 11.86 46.91 5.39
CA TRP A 192 12.17 45.86 4.41
C TRP A 192 11.89 46.30 2.97
N ASN A 193 12.57 45.66 2.03
CA ASN A 193 12.38 45.87 0.60
C ASN A 193 11.52 44.74 0.02
N ALA A 194 10.40 45.08 -0.62
CA ALA A 194 9.48 44.12 -1.25
C ALA A 194 8.78 44.72 -2.47
N ARG A 195 8.33 43.86 -3.38
CA ARG A 195 7.52 44.26 -4.54
C ARG A 195 6.15 44.79 -4.08
N ILE A 196 5.65 45.85 -4.72
CA ILE A 196 4.32 46.41 -4.41
C ILE A 196 3.23 45.34 -4.58
N ALA A 197 3.26 44.58 -5.69
CA ALA A 197 2.33 43.46 -5.92
C ALA A 197 2.35 42.39 -4.79
N ASN A 198 3.50 42.18 -4.11
CA ASN A 198 3.55 41.22 -3.00
C ASN A 198 2.75 41.72 -1.79
N ARG A 199 2.72 43.04 -1.58
CA ARG A 199 1.99 43.67 -0.47
C ARG A 199 0.48 43.71 -0.75
N THR A 200 0.10 43.98 -2.01
CA THR A 200 -1.29 44.18 -2.44
C THR A 200 -1.95 42.86 -2.83
N SER A 201 -1.68 42.32 -4.02
CA SER A 201 -2.39 41.16 -4.57
C SER A 201 -2.05 39.83 -3.89
N LEU A 202 -0.86 39.72 -3.29
CA LEU A 202 -0.44 38.50 -2.56
C LEU A 202 -0.57 38.61 -1.03
N GLY A 203 -1.00 39.77 -0.49
CA GLY A 203 -1.25 39.96 0.94
C GLY A 203 -0.04 39.70 1.87
N ARG A 204 1.20 39.81 1.38
CA ARG A 204 2.40 39.57 2.20
C ARG A 204 2.74 40.81 3.02
N GLY A 205 2.70 40.67 4.35
CA GLY A 205 3.08 41.71 5.31
C GLY A 205 4.58 41.78 5.63
N CYS A 206 4.89 42.38 6.78
CA CYS A 206 6.26 42.48 7.30
C CYS A 206 6.89 41.09 7.56
N PRO A 207 8.06 40.78 6.97
CA PRO A 207 8.71 39.47 7.12
C PRO A 207 9.21 39.20 8.55
N TYR A 208 9.43 40.24 9.34
CA TYR A 208 9.83 40.12 10.75
C TYR A 208 8.62 39.80 11.63
N CYS A 209 7.49 40.49 11.43
CA CYS A 209 6.25 40.25 12.18
C CYS A 209 5.67 38.85 11.95
N CYS A 210 5.87 38.26 10.76
CA CYS A 210 5.43 36.90 10.45
C CYS A 210 6.52 35.83 10.65
N ASN A 211 7.61 36.14 11.38
CA ASN A 211 8.70 35.22 11.72
C ASN A 211 9.42 34.58 10.52
N GLN A 212 9.37 35.22 9.34
CA GLN A 212 10.18 34.83 8.18
C GLN A 212 11.62 35.36 8.28
N LYS A 213 11.82 36.49 8.96
CA LYS A 213 13.13 37.05 9.31
C LYS A 213 13.23 37.24 10.83
N ILE A 214 14.43 37.06 11.36
CA ILE A 214 14.70 37.20 12.80
C ILE A 214 15.13 38.63 13.13
N ASP A 215 14.65 39.11 14.26
CA ASP A 215 15.07 40.33 14.92
C ASP A 215 15.22 40.11 16.44
N LYS A 216 15.57 41.18 17.15
CA LYS A 216 15.74 41.18 18.61
C LYS A 216 14.48 40.87 19.42
N ASN A 217 13.30 40.93 18.82
CA ASN A 217 12.01 40.77 19.50
C ASN A 217 11.34 39.42 19.21
N ASN A 218 11.72 38.74 18.12
CA ASN A 218 11.09 37.51 17.68
C ASN A 218 12.01 36.27 17.72
N CYS A 219 13.25 36.44 18.19
CA CYS A 219 14.17 35.33 18.43
C CYS A 219 13.75 34.49 19.64
N LEU A 220 14.26 33.26 19.74
CA LEU A 220 13.98 32.35 20.85
C LEU A 220 14.35 32.97 22.21
N ALA A 221 15.46 33.69 22.28
CA ALA A 221 15.89 34.38 23.50
C ALA A 221 14.87 35.40 24.00
N ALA A 222 14.29 36.18 23.08
CA ALA A 222 13.30 37.21 23.41
C ALA A 222 11.93 36.60 23.76
N VAL A 223 11.49 35.60 23.01
CA VAL A 223 10.17 34.98 23.19
C VAL A 223 10.15 34.01 24.38
N ASN A 224 11.24 33.28 24.62
CA ASN A 224 11.32 32.27 25.68
C ASN A 224 12.70 32.30 26.37
N PRO A 225 12.96 33.31 27.23
CA PRO A 225 14.24 33.48 27.91
C PRO A 225 14.57 32.33 28.87
N LYS A 226 13.55 31.66 29.44
CA LYS A 226 13.75 30.48 30.29
C LYS A 226 14.33 29.31 29.48
N LEU A 227 13.74 29.02 28.32
CA LEU A 227 14.24 27.97 27.44
C LEU A 227 15.61 28.32 26.84
N ALA A 228 15.86 29.59 26.53
CA ALA A 228 17.16 30.03 26.03
C ALA A 228 18.31 29.75 27.02
N LYS A 229 18.06 29.76 28.33
CA LYS A 229 19.05 29.36 29.36
C LYS A 229 19.41 27.87 29.32
N GLU A 230 18.58 27.04 28.69
CA GLU A 230 18.87 25.61 28.48
C GLU A 230 19.64 25.34 27.18
N TRP A 231 19.98 26.38 26.41
CA TRP A 231 20.82 26.24 25.23
C TRP A 231 22.21 25.76 25.63
N HIS A 232 22.72 24.72 24.97
CA HIS A 232 24.04 24.23 25.31
C HIS A 232 25.11 25.28 24.93
N PRO A 233 26.07 25.60 25.83
CA PRO A 233 27.00 26.73 25.64
C PRO A 233 27.97 26.56 24.47
N VAL A 234 28.47 25.34 24.22
CA VAL A 234 29.51 25.11 23.17
C VAL A 234 29.09 24.18 22.02
N LYS A 235 28.21 23.19 22.24
CA LYS A 235 27.87 22.17 21.23
C LYS A 235 27.07 22.68 20.02
N ASN A 236 26.58 23.91 20.06
CA ASN A 236 25.84 24.52 18.95
C ASN A 236 26.73 25.41 18.06
N GLY A 237 28.05 25.48 18.31
CA GLY A 237 28.96 26.35 17.59
C GLY A 237 28.58 27.81 17.78
N GLU A 238 28.60 28.59 16.69
CA GLU A 238 28.26 30.01 16.69
C GLU A 238 26.75 30.28 16.79
N LEU A 239 25.90 29.25 16.65
CA LEU A 239 24.45 29.44 16.67
C LEU A 239 23.94 29.70 18.09
N THR A 240 23.32 30.87 18.29
CA THR A 240 22.77 31.28 19.58
C THR A 240 21.23 31.28 19.59
N PRO A 241 20.60 31.34 20.77
CA PRO A 241 19.16 31.57 20.89
C PRO A 241 18.66 32.89 20.27
N TYR A 242 19.56 33.83 19.94
CA TYR A 242 19.22 35.11 19.30
C TYR A 242 19.08 34.98 17.77
N ASP A 243 19.60 33.91 17.17
CA ASP A 243 19.66 33.73 15.71
C ASP A 243 18.51 32.89 15.14
N VAL A 244 17.61 32.39 16.00
CA VAL A 244 16.58 31.41 15.64
C VAL A 244 15.20 31.83 16.11
N PRO A 245 14.14 31.55 15.33
CA PRO A 245 12.77 31.73 15.80
C PRO A 245 12.38 30.59 16.75
N PRO A 246 11.46 30.84 17.71
CA PRO A 246 10.92 29.79 18.58
C PRO A 246 10.22 28.66 17.80
N GLY A 247 9.66 28.97 16.62
CA GLY A 247 8.96 28.04 15.74
C GLY A 247 9.85 27.28 14.74
N ALA A 248 11.17 27.23 14.92
CA ALA A 248 12.09 26.55 14.00
C ALA A 248 11.84 25.01 13.97
N GLY A 249 10.86 24.58 13.16
CA GLY A 249 10.19 23.27 13.25
C GLY A 249 11.02 22.04 12.94
N ARG A 250 12.17 22.18 12.26
CA ARG A 250 13.05 21.04 11.92
C ARG A 250 14.46 21.14 12.52
N ARG A 251 14.83 22.30 13.07
CA ARG A 251 16.20 22.54 13.52
C ARG A 251 16.43 21.87 14.87
N LYS A 252 17.33 20.89 14.90
CA LYS A 252 17.76 20.20 16.11
C LYS A 252 19.05 20.84 16.64
N VAL A 253 19.03 21.24 17.91
CA VAL A 253 20.18 21.82 18.62
C VAL A 253 20.42 21.04 19.91
N TRP A 254 21.59 21.24 20.49
CA TRP A 254 21.97 20.67 21.78
C TRP A 254 21.43 21.53 22.92
N TRP A 255 20.90 20.86 23.93
CA TRP A 255 20.33 21.43 25.14
C TRP A 255 21.03 20.87 26.37
N ILE A 256 21.00 21.63 27.46
CA ILE A 256 21.46 21.22 28.78
C ILE A 256 20.42 21.62 29.83
N CYS A 257 20.04 20.68 30.71
CA CYS A 257 19.10 20.97 31.80
C CYS A 257 19.85 21.29 33.10
N LYS A 258 19.10 21.68 34.15
CA LYS A 258 19.67 21.96 35.48
C LYS A 258 20.45 20.77 36.05
N SER A 259 19.96 19.54 35.84
CA SER A 259 20.64 18.29 36.22
C SER A 259 21.79 17.90 35.28
N LYS A 260 22.28 18.83 34.45
CA LYS A 260 23.43 18.67 33.55
C LYS A 260 23.30 17.62 32.45
N HIS A 261 22.13 17.01 32.27
CA HIS A 261 21.88 16.14 31.13
C HIS A 261 21.99 16.93 29.82
N VAL A 262 22.68 16.34 28.82
CA VAL A 262 22.86 16.94 27.51
C VAL A 262 22.14 16.11 26.45
N TRP A 263 21.30 16.74 25.62
CA TRP A 263 20.58 16.06 24.55
C TRP A 263 20.33 16.95 23.33
N LYS A 264 20.08 16.30 22.19
CA LYS A 264 19.74 16.96 20.93
C LYS A 264 18.22 16.90 20.69
N ALA A 265 17.57 18.06 20.51
CA ALA A 265 16.12 18.15 20.30
C ALA A 265 15.73 19.33 19.40
N VAL A 266 14.53 19.26 18.83
CA VAL A 266 13.97 20.28 17.92
C VAL A 266 13.55 21.52 18.71
N ILE A 267 13.93 22.72 18.25
CA ILE A 267 13.61 24.00 18.91
C ILE A 267 12.09 24.17 19.11
N ALA A 268 11.29 23.99 18.06
CA ALA A 268 9.84 24.15 18.16
C ALA A 268 9.19 23.19 19.17
N SER A 269 9.66 21.94 19.27
CA SER A 269 9.14 20.97 20.25
C SER A 269 9.51 21.36 21.68
N ARG A 270 10.73 21.85 21.90
CA ARG A 270 11.15 22.40 23.20
C ARG A 270 10.33 23.62 23.58
N ASN A 271 10.08 24.52 22.62
CA ASN A 271 9.28 25.71 22.85
C ASN A 271 7.81 25.39 23.15
N ALA A 272 7.30 24.26 22.65
CA ALA A 272 5.96 23.74 22.98
C ALA A 272 5.89 23.03 24.35
N GLY A 273 6.98 22.96 25.12
CA GLY A 273 7.01 22.41 26.47
C GLY A 273 7.66 21.04 26.63
N ALA A 274 8.22 20.44 25.57
CA ALA A 274 8.97 19.20 25.71
C ALA A 274 10.22 19.41 26.60
N GLY A 275 10.34 18.63 27.67
CA GLY A 275 11.43 18.73 28.66
C GLY A 275 12.67 17.89 28.35
N CYS A 276 13.50 17.71 29.37
CA CYS A 276 14.65 16.81 29.32
C CYS A 276 14.20 15.34 29.36
N PRO A 277 14.55 14.51 28.35
CA PRO A 277 14.08 13.13 28.27
C PRO A 277 14.66 12.22 29.37
N TYR A 278 15.79 12.61 29.96
CA TYR A 278 16.40 11.89 31.08
C TYR A 278 15.68 12.19 32.40
N CYS A 279 15.37 13.47 32.67
CA CYS A 279 14.62 13.87 33.86
C CYS A 279 13.20 13.31 33.87
N SER A 280 12.59 13.11 32.70
CA SER A 280 11.27 12.48 32.58
C SER A 280 11.33 10.95 32.44
N HIS A 281 12.51 10.34 32.64
CA HIS A 281 12.77 8.89 32.56
C HIS A 281 12.40 8.21 31.23
N PHE A 282 12.21 8.98 30.15
CA PHE A 282 12.05 8.43 28.79
C PHE A 282 13.37 7.90 28.22
N LYS A 283 14.49 8.42 28.69
CA LYS A 283 15.85 7.89 28.43
C LYS A 283 16.55 7.62 29.74
N ALA A 284 17.38 6.57 29.77
CA ALA A 284 18.27 6.34 30.89
C ALA A 284 19.38 7.39 30.92
N SER A 285 19.61 7.97 32.09
CA SER A 285 20.87 8.62 32.44
C SER A 285 21.85 7.57 32.98
N PRO A 286 23.16 7.87 33.10
CA PRO A 286 24.11 6.95 33.73
C PRO A 286 23.64 6.42 35.10
N GLU A 287 23.00 7.27 35.89
CA GLU A 287 22.55 6.97 37.26
C GLU A 287 21.20 6.22 37.30
N THR A 288 20.39 6.33 36.24
CA THR A 288 19.02 5.76 36.19
C THR A 288 18.88 4.56 35.27
N SER A 289 20.01 4.11 34.71
CA SER A 289 20.06 2.95 33.83
C SER A 289 19.72 1.65 34.56
N LEU A 290 19.21 0.67 33.83
CA LEU A 290 18.91 -0.66 34.35
C LEU A 290 20.17 -1.35 34.88
N ALA A 291 21.31 -1.14 34.22
CA ALA A 291 22.61 -1.66 34.66
C ALA A 291 22.93 -1.25 36.10
N VAL A 292 22.66 0.02 36.44
CA VAL A 292 22.95 0.60 37.75
C VAL A 292 21.86 0.28 38.76
N LEU A 293 20.59 0.46 38.40
CA LEU A 293 19.47 0.27 39.33
C LEU A 293 19.12 -1.21 39.58
N ASN A 294 19.42 -2.10 38.64
CA ASN A 294 19.13 -3.53 38.76
C ASN A 294 20.22 -4.40 38.12
N PRO A 295 21.42 -4.46 38.75
CA PRO A 295 22.57 -5.20 38.21
C PRO A 295 22.31 -6.71 38.13
N GLY A 296 21.46 -7.26 39.00
CA GLY A 296 21.05 -8.66 38.94
C GLY A 296 20.27 -8.97 37.66
N LEU A 297 19.34 -8.09 37.29
CA LEU A 297 18.59 -8.22 36.05
C LEU A 297 19.45 -7.97 34.81
N ALA A 298 20.37 -6.99 34.88
CA ALA A 298 21.31 -6.71 33.79
C ALA A 298 22.19 -7.94 33.44
N LYS A 299 22.53 -8.80 34.42
CA LYS A 299 23.24 -10.07 34.17
C LYS A 299 22.43 -11.08 33.36
N GLU A 300 21.11 -10.96 33.33
CA GLU A 300 20.24 -11.80 32.50
C GLU A 300 20.00 -11.21 31.11
N TRP A 301 20.65 -10.10 30.76
CA TRP A 301 20.57 -9.53 29.42
C TRP A 301 21.12 -10.52 28.40
N HIS A 302 20.40 -10.74 27.30
CA HIS A 302 20.90 -11.64 26.27
C HIS A 302 22.12 -11.02 25.57
N PRO A 303 23.23 -11.76 25.41
CA PRO A 303 24.51 -11.19 24.94
C PRO A 303 24.48 -10.67 23.49
N THR A 304 23.66 -11.27 22.60
CA THR A 304 23.70 -10.95 21.15
C THR A 304 22.36 -10.60 20.50
N LYS A 305 21.21 -10.82 21.16
CA LYS A 305 19.87 -10.67 20.53
C LYS A 305 19.25 -9.28 20.67
N ASN A 306 19.92 -8.35 21.36
CA ASN A 306 19.43 -7.00 21.59
C ASN A 306 20.09 -5.94 20.69
N GLY A 307 20.92 -6.37 19.71
CA GLY A 307 21.68 -5.46 18.86
C GLY A 307 22.59 -4.55 19.71
N GLU A 308 22.58 -3.25 19.40
CA GLU A 308 23.35 -2.23 20.12
C GLU A 308 22.74 -1.82 21.47
N LEU A 309 21.54 -2.30 21.82
CA LEU A 309 20.92 -1.94 23.10
C LEU A 309 21.60 -2.67 24.25
N THR A 310 22.04 -1.88 25.22
CA THR A 310 22.64 -2.34 26.46
C THR A 310 21.72 -2.06 27.66
N PRO A 311 21.96 -2.71 28.82
CA PRO A 311 21.31 -2.34 30.06
C PRO A 311 21.56 -0.89 30.50
N CYS A 312 22.56 -0.19 29.93
CA CYS A 312 22.83 1.22 30.22
C CYS A 312 21.85 2.18 29.52
N ASP A 313 21.17 1.73 28.47
CA ASP A 313 20.35 2.59 27.60
C ASP A 313 18.90 2.72 28.07
N LEU A 314 18.44 1.80 28.92
CA LEU A 314 17.05 1.70 29.35
C LEU A 314 16.91 1.87 30.86
N THR A 315 15.81 2.49 31.29
CA THR A 315 15.43 2.55 32.71
C THR A 315 14.69 1.28 33.12
N SER A 316 14.65 0.98 34.41
CA SER A 316 13.89 -0.15 34.97
C SER A 316 12.38 -0.07 34.68
N ALA A 317 11.85 1.11 34.37
CA ALA A 317 10.45 1.33 34.02
C ALA A 317 10.15 1.16 32.52
N SER A 318 11.16 0.88 31.68
CA SER A 318 10.98 0.81 30.23
C SER A 318 10.00 -0.30 29.81
N SER A 319 9.09 0.04 28.89
CA SER A 319 8.19 -0.93 28.24
C SER A 319 8.84 -1.67 27.07
N SER A 320 10.07 -1.33 26.70
CA SER A 320 10.83 -1.98 25.64
C SER A 320 10.99 -3.47 25.93
N LYS A 321 10.62 -4.29 24.94
CA LYS A 321 10.79 -5.74 24.97
C LYS A 321 12.17 -6.11 24.46
N VAL A 322 12.94 -6.78 25.30
CA VAL A 322 14.31 -7.22 25.01
C VAL A 322 14.42 -8.72 25.27
N TRP A 323 15.46 -9.33 24.71
CA TRP A 323 15.80 -10.72 24.93
C TRP A 323 16.58 -10.88 26.24
N TRP A 324 16.20 -11.91 26.99
CA TRP A 324 16.77 -12.31 28.26
C TRP A 324 17.31 -13.72 28.16
N LYS A 325 18.29 -14.03 28.99
CA LYS A 325 18.86 -15.37 29.16
C LYS A 325 19.06 -15.66 30.65
N CYS A 326 18.42 -16.71 31.17
CA CYS A 326 18.57 -17.10 32.57
C CYS A 326 19.82 -17.96 32.77
N LYS A 327 20.18 -18.23 34.04
CA LYS A 327 21.30 -19.12 34.41
C LYS A 327 21.16 -20.55 33.84
N LYS A 328 19.93 -21.05 33.66
CA LYS A 328 19.66 -22.37 33.05
C LYS A 328 19.75 -22.35 31.51
N GLY A 329 20.09 -21.21 30.91
CA GLY A 329 20.26 -21.05 29.46
C GLY A 329 18.96 -20.83 28.68
N HIS A 330 17.80 -20.72 29.33
CA HIS A 330 16.54 -20.41 28.65
C HIS A 330 16.57 -18.97 28.13
N GLU A 331 16.06 -18.78 26.92
CA GLU A 331 16.05 -17.48 26.25
C GLU A 331 14.61 -17.04 25.97
N TRP A 332 14.24 -15.82 26.34
CA TRP A 332 12.88 -15.31 26.12
C TRP A 332 12.86 -13.81 25.90
N ASN A 333 11.79 -13.33 25.26
CA ASN A 333 11.54 -11.92 25.04
C ASN A 333 10.51 -11.39 26.06
N ALA A 334 10.86 -10.33 26.78
CA ALA A 334 9.99 -9.70 27.78
C ALA A 334 10.32 -8.22 27.98
N ALA A 335 9.35 -7.44 28.47
CA ALA A 335 9.54 -6.02 28.78
C ALA A 335 10.43 -5.81 30.02
N VAL A 336 11.33 -4.82 29.99
CA VAL A 336 12.21 -4.46 31.11
C VAL A 336 11.43 -4.15 32.39
N SER A 337 10.34 -3.41 32.27
CA SER A 337 9.43 -3.09 33.38
C SER A 337 8.78 -4.30 34.02
N SER A 338 8.31 -5.28 33.23
CA SER A 338 7.75 -6.52 33.77
C SER A 338 8.80 -7.33 34.53
N ARG A 339 10.02 -7.40 33.99
CA ARG A 339 11.14 -8.07 34.64
C ARG A 339 11.56 -7.37 35.94
N SER A 340 11.63 -6.04 35.94
CA SER A 340 11.95 -5.22 37.11
C SER A 340 10.91 -5.34 38.23
N LYS A 341 9.64 -5.64 37.88
CA LYS A 341 8.56 -5.95 38.84
C LYS A 341 8.59 -7.39 39.37
N GLY A 342 9.59 -8.20 39.00
CA GLY A 342 9.77 -9.56 39.51
C GLY A 342 9.33 -10.69 38.56
N SER A 343 8.91 -10.40 37.33
CA SER A 343 8.62 -11.48 36.36
C SER A 343 9.92 -12.20 35.97
N GLY A 344 10.05 -13.47 36.34
CA GLY A 344 11.23 -14.30 36.05
C GLY A 344 11.20 -15.02 34.68
N CYS A 345 12.03 -16.04 34.55
CA CYS A 345 12.07 -16.91 33.38
C CYS A 345 10.78 -17.77 33.28
N PRO A 346 9.98 -17.67 32.20
CA PRO A 346 8.72 -18.40 32.07
C PRO A 346 8.90 -19.92 31.96
N TYR A 347 10.08 -20.37 31.53
CA TYR A 347 10.43 -21.79 31.46
C TYR A 347 10.80 -22.35 32.84
N CYS A 348 11.46 -21.55 33.69
CA CYS A 348 11.84 -21.96 35.04
C CYS A 348 10.64 -21.99 35.99
N SER A 349 9.67 -21.09 35.80
CA SER A 349 8.42 -21.09 36.57
C SER A 349 7.40 -22.14 36.11
N GLY A 350 7.67 -22.85 35.02
CA GLY A 350 6.75 -23.84 34.44
C GLY A 350 5.58 -23.25 33.65
N TYR A 351 5.53 -21.93 33.45
CA TYR A 351 4.51 -21.28 32.62
C TYR A 351 4.66 -21.61 31.13
N LYS A 352 5.90 -21.80 30.66
CA LYS A 352 6.23 -22.31 29.32
C LYS A 352 6.99 -23.63 29.43
N ILE A 353 6.79 -24.52 28.46
CA ILE A 353 7.54 -25.77 28.35
C ILE A 353 8.97 -25.46 27.88
N ALA A 354 9.96 -25.89 28.67
CA ALA A 354 11.36 -25.82 28.27
C ALA A 354 11.63 -26.83 27.14
N ARG A 355 12.58 -26.53 26.24
CA ARG A 355 12.83 -27.33 25.03
C ARG A 355 13.15 -28.79 25.38
N GLU A 356 13.95 -28.99 26.41
CA GLU A 356 14.36 -30.29 26.96
C GLU A 356 13.19 -31.13 27.52
N ALA A 357 12.09 -30.49 27.92
CA ALA A 357 10.89 -31.14 28.44
C ALA A 357 9.79 -31.32 27.38
N SER A 358 10.07 -30.94 26.12
CA SER A 358 9.10 -31.01 25.03
C SER A 358 8.91 -32.42 24.48
N LEU A 359 7.75 -32.68 23.86
CA LEU A 359 7.43 -33.93 23.20
C LEU A 359 8.43 -34.26 22.08
N GLN A 360 8.89 -33.25 21.33
CA GLN A 360 9.90 -33.43 20.28
C GLN A 360 11.18 -34.06 20.78
N VAL A 361 11.65 -33.63 21.96
CA VAL A 361 12.91 -34.10 22.54
C VAL A 361 12.70 -35.42 23.27
N LEU A 362 11.63 -35.55 24.04
CA LEU A 362 11.38 -36.74 24.88
C LEU A 362 10.81 -37.93 24.12
N ASN A 363 10.11 -37.72 23.00
CA ASN A 363 9.55 -38.79 22.19
C ASN A 363 9.56 -38.47 20.68
N PRO A 364 10.75 -38.40 20.05
CA PRO A 364 10.88 -38.01 18.64
C PRO A 364 10.22 -38.99 17.67
N LEU A 365 10.13 -40.27 18.02
CA LEU A 365 9.47 -41.28 17.18
C LEU A 365 7.96 -41.05 17.12
N LEU A 366 7.32 -40.75 18.25
CA LEU A 366 5.88 -40.42 18.27
C LEU A 366 5.59 -39.15 17.47
N VAL A 367 6.49 -38.17 17.49
CA VAL A 367 6.33 -36.93 16.71
C VAL A 367 6.30 -37.16 15.20
N ARG A 368 6.80 -38.29 14.70
CA ARG A 368 6.61 -38.65 13.28
C ARG A 368 5.14 -38.84 12.90
N GLU A 369 4.28 -39.13 13.88
CA GLU A 369 2.83 -39.19 13.70
C GLU A 369 2.14 -37.83 13.91
N TRP A 370 2.88 -36.76 14.20
CA TRP A 370 2.30 -35.42 14.32
C TRP A 370 1.81 -34.96 12.96
N HIS A 371 0.56 -34.49 12.88
CA HIS A 371 0.02 -34.07 11.60
C HIS A 371 0.76 -32.83 11.08
N PRO A 372 1.22 -32.81 9.81
CA PRO A 372 2.11 -31.76 9.29
C PRO A 372 1.48 -30.35 9.23
N SER A 373 0.17 -30.24 8.98
CA SER A 373 -0.50 -28.93 8.81
C SER A 373 -1.70 -28.64 9.73
N LYS A 374 -2.39 -29.65 10.30
CA LYS A 374 -3.62 -29.45 11.07
C LYS A 374 -3.42 -28.89 12.48
N ASN A 375 -2.18 -28.80 12.96
CA ASN A 375 -1.87 -28.24 14.27
C ASN A 375 -1.49 -26.74 14.20
N ASN A 376 -1.72 -26.08 13.06
CA ASN A 376 -1.41 -24.66 12.85
C ASN A 376 0.06 -24.35 13.23
N SER A 377 0.28 -23.27 14.00
CA SER A 377 1.61 -22.90 14.51
C SER A 377 2.02 -23.66 15.77
N PHE A 378 1.20 -24.58 16.29
CA PHE A 378 1.50 -25.31 17.52
C PHE A 378 2.43 -26.49 17.22
N THR A 379 3.63 -26.43 17.80
CA THR A 379 4.70 -27.37 17.48
C THR A 379 4.92 -28.41 18.58
N PRO A 380 5.51 -29.58 18.26
CA PRO A 380 5.92 -30.56 19.26
C PRO A 380 6.96 -30.05 20.29
N TYR A 381 7.58 -28.89 20.04
CA TYR A 381 8.48 -28.22 20.99
C TYR A 381 7.73 -27.49 22.12
N GLU A 382 6.43 -27.22 21.95
CA GLU A 382 5.64 -26.37 22.87
C GLU A 382 4.75 -27.18 23.82
N VAL A 383 4.82 -28.51 23.74
CA VAL A 383 3.95 -29.41 24.51
C VAL A 383 4.76 -30.48 25.22
N SER A 384 4.40 -30.83 26.46
CA SER A 384 5.01 -31.95 27.16
C SER A 384 4.32 -33.28 26.83
N PRO A 385 5.01 -34.44 26.95
CA PRO A 385 4.41 -35.75 26.71
C PRO A 385 3.20 -36.10 27.60
N VAL A 386 3.00 -35.39 28.71
CA VAL A 386 1.90 -35.60 29.66
C VAL A 386 0.73 -34.64 29.45
N SER A 387 0.80 -33.76 28.45
CA SER A 387 -0.22 -32.76 28.18
C SER A 387 -1.55 -33.36 27.77
N GLN A 388 -2.64 -32.84 28.33
CA GLN A 388 -4.01 -33.19 27.91
C GLN A 388 -4.44 -32.47 26.63
N HIS A 389 -3.62 -31.56 26.09
CA HIS A 389 -3.95 -30.83 24.87
C HIS A 389 -4.17 -31.81 23.72
N LYS A 390 -5.32 -31.68 23.05
CA LYS A 390 -5.67 -32.44 21.86
C LYS A 390 -4.98 -31.88 20.64
N VAL A 391 -4.38 -32.74 19.85
CA VAL A 391 -3.68 -32.39 18.61
C VAL A 391 -4.04 -33.42 17.54
N TRP A 392 -3.83 -33.04 16.29
CA TRP A 392 -4.04 -33.89 15.14
C TRP A 392 -2.83 -34.78 14.90
N TRP A 393 -3.11 -36.06 14.70
CA TRP A 393 -2.16 -37.12 14.40
C TRP A 393 -2.47 -37.73 13.03
N ILE A 394 -1.46 -38.32 12.42
CA ILE A 394 -1.56 -39.15 11.22
C ILE A 394 -0.85 -40.48 11.48
N CYS A 395 -1.56 -41.60 11.31
CA CYS A 395 -0.93 -42.92 11.45
C CYS A 395 -0.23 -43.35 10.16
N SER A 396 0.53 -44.45 10.23
CA SER A 396 1.21 -45.04 9.06
C SER A 396 0.27 -45.49 7.93
N LYS A 397 -1.02 -45.71 8.21
CA LYS A 397 -2.06 -46.00 7.19
C LYS A 397 -2.71 -44.73 6.63
N GLY A 398 -2.24 -43.54 7.00
CA GLY A 398 -2.76 -42.26 6.53
C GLY A 398 -4.03 -41.76 7.25
N HIS A 399 -4.56 -42.49 8.23
CA HIS A 399 -5.74 -42.01 8.98
C HIS A 399 -5.39 -40.79 9.82
N VAL A 400 -6.18 -39.72 9.64
CA VAL A 400 -6.03 -38.47 10.38
C VAL A 400 -7.03 -38.42 11.54
N TYR A 401 -6.56 -38.18 12.76
CA TYR A 401 -7.39 -38.20 13.96
C TYR A 401 -6.91 -37.24 15.03
N GLU A 402 -7.83 -36.74 15.85
CA GLU A 402 -7.52 -35.88 16.99
C GLU A 402 -7.43 -36.71 18.28
N MET A 403 -6.38 -36.49 19.09
CA MET A 403 -6.20 -37.12 20.40
C MET A 403 -5.28 -36.29 21.30
N SER A 404 -5.44 -36.39 22.63
CA SER A 404 -4.51 -35.74 23.56
C SER A 404 -3.11 -36.34 23.48
N VAL A 405 -2.10 -35.48 23.62
CA VAL A 405 -0.69 -35.88 23.63
C VAL A 405 -0.44 -36.95 24.69
N GLN A 406 -0.98 -36.80 25.90
CA GLN A 406 -0.85 -37.78 26.98
C GLN A 406 -1.38 -39.17 26.57
N LYS A 407 -2.57 -39.25 25.96
CA LYS A 407 -3.14 -40.53 25.54
C LYS A 407 -2.30 -41.20 24.46
N ARG A 408 -1.80 -40.42 23.49
CA ARG A 408 -0.88 -40.96 22.47
C ARG A 408 0.45 -41.38 23.04
N ASN A 409 1.02 -40.61 23.95
CA ASN A 409 2.26 -40.95 24.64
C ASN A 409 2.13 -42.22 25.50
N LYS A 410 0.94 -42.50 26.08
CA LYS A 410 0.61 -43.75 26.77
C LYS A 410 0.37 -44.95 25.84
N GLY A 411 0.54 -44.80 24.52
CA GLY A 411 0.42 -45.90 23.56
C GLY A 411 -0.99 -46.17 23.03
N VAL A 412 -1.97 -45.28 23.27
CA VAL A 412 -3.30 -45.42 22.66
C VAL A 412 -3.18 -45.28 21.13
N LYS A 413 -3.54 -46.32 20.38
CA LYS A 413 -3.39 -46.37 18.91
C LYS A 413 -4.49 -45.61 18.17
N CYS A 414 -4.29 -45.42 16.86
CA CYS A 414 -5.27 -44.82 15.93
C CYS A 414 -6.68 -45.45 16.09
N PRO A 415 -7.74 -44.64 16.28
CA PRO A 415 -9.09 -45.16 16.51
C PRO A 415 -9.70 -45.88 15.29
N TYR A 416 -9.24 -45.57 14.08
CA TYR A 416 -9.66 -46.23 12.85
C TYR A 416 -9.01 -47.62 12.72
N CYS A 417 -7.68 -47.71 12.91
CA CYS A 417 -6.96 -48.99 12.93
C CYS A 417 -7.50 -49.98 13.98
N GLU A 418 -7.95 -49.46 15.13
CA GLU A 418 -8.48 -50.25 16.24
C GLU A 418 -10.00 -50.51 16.14
N ASN A 419 -10.63 -50.20 15.00
CA ASN A 419 -12.07 -50.39 14.75
C ASN A 419 -12.99 -49.70 15.77
N ARG A 420 -12.51 -48.65 16.45
CA ARG A 420 -13.30 -47.79 17.36
C ARG A 420 -14.04 -46.69 16.61
N LYS A 421 -13.54 -46.31 15.43
CA LYS A 421 -14.21 -45.44 14.45
C LYS A 421 -14.26 -46.12 13.09
N VAL A 422 -15.33 -45.88 12.35
CA VAL A 422 -15.48 -46.39 10.98
C VAL A 422 -14.72 -45.50 9.99
N CYS A 423 -14.16 -46.12 8.96
CA CYS A 423 -13.55 -45.52 7.77
C CYS A 423 -13.72 -46.48 6.60
N ASP A 424 -13.39 -46.04 5.39
CA ASP A 424 -13.55 -46.85 4.18
C ASP A 424 -12.80 -48.18 4.25
N ASP A 425 -11.63 -48.22 4.91
CA ASP A 425 -10.80 -49.41 5.05
C ASP A 425 -11.36 -50.47 6.01
N ASN A 426 -12.25 -50.09 6.93
CA ASN A 426 -12.71 -50.96 8.02
C ASN A 426 -14.24 -51.10 8.12
N CYS A 427 -14.98 -50.47 7.22
CA CYS A 427 -16.43 -50.57 7.19
C CYS A 427 -16.89 -51.97 6.77
N LEU A 428 -18.12 -52.34 7.15
CA LEU A 428 -18.70 -53.64 6.85
C LEU A 428 -18.77 -53.91 5.34
N ALA A 429 -19.10 -52.88 4.54
CA ALA A 429 -19.14 -52.99 3.08
C ALA A 429 -17.81 -53.44 2.49
N THR A 430 -16.70 -52.86 2.97
CA THR A 430 -15.35 -53.17 2.49
C THR A 430 -14.85 -54.50 3.04
N VAL A 431 -15.02 -54.74 4.34
CA VAL A 431 -14.41 -55.92 5.00
C VAL A 431 -15.23 -57.21 4.79
N LYS A 432 -16.55 -57.11 4.66
CA LYS A 432 -17.46 -58.26 4.40
C LYS A 432 -18.59 -57.88 3.42
N PRO A 433 -18.31 -57.72 2.11
CA PRO A 433 -19.30 -57.33 1.11
C PRO A 433 -20.49 -58.31 1.01
N GLU A 434 -20.25 -59.61 1.15
CA GLU A 434 -21.35 -60.60 1.12
C GLU A 434 -22.31 -60.46 2.29
N LEU A 435 -21.80 -60.09 3.48
CA LEU A 435 -22.65 -59.83 4.64
C LEU A 435 -23.39 -58.49 4.47
N ALA A 436 -22.75 -57.48 3.87
CA ALA A 436 -23.38 -56.21 3.55
C ALA A 436 -24.57 -56.36 2.59
N LYS A 437 -24.58 -57.36 1.70
CA LYS A 437 -25.74 -57.67 0.82
C LYS A 437 -26.98 -58.13 1.59
N GLU A 438 -26.82 -58.67 2.80
CA GLU A 438 -27.94 -59.04 3.67
C GLU A 438 -28.47 -57.85 4.51
N TRP A 439 -27.93 -56.64 4.31
CA TRP A 439 -28.44 -55.45 4.98
C TRP A 439 -29.87 -55.17 4.55
N HIS A 440 -30.76 -54.91 5.49
CA HIS A 440 -32.15 -54.66 5.14
C HIS A 440 -32.27 -53.36 4.29
N PRO A 441 -32.96 -53.38 3.14
CA PRO A 441 -32.95 -52.27 2.18
C PRO A 441 -33.57 -50.98 2.71
N VAL A 442 -34.62 -51.05 3.55
CA VAL A 442 -35.35 -49.86 4.03
C VAL A 442 -35.40 -49.65 5.56
N LYS A 443 -35.29 -50.69 6.39
CA LYS A 443 -35.48 -50.58 7.85
C LYS A 443 -34.31 -49.94 8.61
N ASN A 444 -33.13 -49.88 8.02
CA ASN A 444 -31.94 -49.24 8.63
C ASN A 444 -31.78 -47.78 8.17
N VAL A 445 -32.86 -47.00 8.22
CA VAL A 445 -33.00 -45.66 7.60
C VAL A 445 -31.79 -44.71 7.81
N LYS A 446 -31.07 -44.83 8.92
CA LYS A 446 -29.94 -43.95 9.29
C LYS A 446 -28.54 -44.57 9.15
N LEU A 447 -28.43 -45.83 8.76
CA LEU A 447 -27.16 -46.56 8.72
C LEU A 447 -27.06 -47.43 7.47
N THR A 448 -25.91 -47.34 6.80
CA THR A 448 -25.52 -48.22 5.71
C THR A 448 -24.38 -49.15 6.15
N PRO A 449 -24.07 -50.20 5.38
CA PRO A 449 -22.87 -51.01 5.61
C PRO A 449 -21.55 -50.23 5.55
N LYS A 450 -21.52 -49.01 5.01
CA LYS A 450 -20.33 -48.14 5.03
C LYS A 450 -20.16 -47.41 6.38
N ASP A 451 -21.23 -47.33 7.19
CA ASP A 451 -21.25 -46.55 8.44
C ASP A 451 -20.92 -47.37 9.69
N VAL A 452 -20.71 -48.68 9.54
CA VAL A 452 -20.52 -49.62 10.66
C VAL A 452 -19.27 -50.47 10.47
N THR A 453 -18.56 -50.75 11.56
CA THR A 453 -17.44 -51.72 11.58
C THR A 453 -17.95 -53.11 11.96
N LEU A 454 -17.11 -54.15 11.81
CA LEU A 454 -17.43 -55.51 12.27
C LEU A 454 -17.65 -55.64 13.78
N SER A 455 -17.21 -54.66 14.58
CA SER A 455 -17.42 -54.63 16.04
C SER A 455 -18.71 -53.90 16.45
N PHE A 456 -19.49 -53.38 15.50
CA PHE A 456 -20.70 -52.62 15.78
C PHE A 456 -21.72 -53.44 16.58
N SER A 457 -22.10 -52.89 17.74
CA SER A 457 -22.83 -53.61 18.79
C SER A 457 -24.33 -53.32 18.85
N LYS A 458 -24.80 -52.23 18.23
CA LYS A 458 -26.23 -51.92 18.16
C LYS A 458 -26.92 -52.85 17.16
N LYS A 459 -28.17 -53.20 17.44
CA LYS A 459 -29.00 -54.01 16.54
C LYS A 459 -29.32 -53.22 15.27
N VAL A 460 -29.29 -53.93 14.14
CA VAL A 460 -29.73 -53.44 12.83
C VAL A 460 -30.55 -54.54 12.17
N TRP A 461 -31.41 -54.17 11.23
CA TRP A 461 -32.25 -55.09 10.49
C TRP A 461 -31.46 -55.79 9.38
N TRP A 462 -31.68 -57.09 9.24
CA TRP A 462 -31.12 -57.93 8.19
C TRP A 462 -32.24 -58.54 7.37
N LYS A 463 -31.98 -58.82 6.10
CA LYS A 463 -32.85 -59.57 5.22
C LYS A 463 -32.01 -60.61 4.47
N CYS A 464 -32.28 -61.90 4.71
CA CYS A 464 -31.54 -62.96 4.01
C CYS A 464 -32.13 -63.19 2.61
N LYS A 465 -31.43 -63.99 1.80
CA LYS A 465 -31.87 -64.35 0.44
C LYS A 465 -33.23 -65.06 0.40
N SER A 466 -33.59 -65.80 1.45
CA SER A 466 -34.90 -66.45 1.58
C SER A 466 -36.02 -65.50 2.02
N GLY A 467 -35.74 -64.21 2.20
CA GLY A 467 -36.73 -63.19 2.55
C GLY A 467 -36.97 -63.00 4.05
N HIS A 468 -36.38 -63.82 4.94
CA HIS A 468 -36.53 -63.65 6.38
C HIS A 468 -35.88 -62.34 6.87
N GLU A 469 -36.56 -61.64 7.78
CA GLU A 469 -36.13 -60.35 8.32
C GLU A 469 -35.96 -60.45 9.84
N TRP A 470 -34.84 -59.95 10.38
CA TRP A 470 -34.58 -59.98 11.81
C TRP A 470 -33.61 -58.88 12.26
N GLU A 471 -33.62 -58.56 13.56
CA GLU A 471 -32.66 -57.64 14.16
C GLU A 471 -31.49 -58.37 14.82
N ALA A 472 -30.27 -57.98 14.47
CA ALA A 472 -29.07 -58.46 15.14
C ALA A 472 -27.93 -57.43 15.06
N PRO A 473 -27.02 -57.37 16.05
CA PRO A 473 -25.79 -56.61 15.92
C PRO A 473 -24.85 -57.17 14.85
N VAL A 474 -24.11 -56.30 14.16
CA VAL A 474 -23.08 -56.69 13.16
C VAL A 474 -22.04 -57.61 13.79
N ARG A 475 -21.61 -57.31 15.03
CA ARG A 475 -20.63 -58.13 15.77
C ARG A 475 -21.06 -59.60 15.96
N LEU A 476 -22.37 -59.88 15.99
CA LEU A 476 -22.91 -61.24 16.07
C LEU A 476 -23.13 -61.84 14.68
N ARG A 477 -23.60 -61.04 13.71
CA ARG A 477 -23.77 -61.49 12.32
C ARG A 477 -22.48 -61.88 11.64
N LYS A 478 -21.34 -61.40 12.13
CA LYS A 478 -20.02 -61.92 11.74
C LYS A 478 -19.92 -63.44 11.87
N TYR A 479 -20.62 -64.06 12.84
CA TYR A 479 -20.51 -65.48 13.20
C TYR A 479 -21.80 -66.28 12.98
N TYR A 480 -22.98 -65.68 13.18
CA TYR A 480 -24.27 -66.39 13.17
C TYR A 480 -25.18 -65.90 12.06
N GLY A 481 -25.67 -66.80 11.18
CA GLY A 481 -26.58 -66.54 10.05
C GLY A 481 -28.05 -66.33 10.43
N CYS A 482 -28.94 -66.40 9.43
CA CYS A 482 -30.39 -66.35 9.63
C CYS A 482 -30.88 -67.57 10.44
N LYS A 483 -31.57 -67.33 11.56
CA LYS A 483 -32.08 -68.37 12.46
C LYS A 483 -33.13 -69.25 11.76
N GLU A 484 -34.05 -68.65 11.02
CA GLU A 484 -35.11 -69.37 10.31
C GLU A 484 -34.55 -70.28 9.21
N CYS A 485 -33.57 -69.79 8.43
CA CYS A 485 -32.88 -70.65 7.44
C CYS A 485 -32.13 -71.80 8.12
N TYR A 486 -31.53 -71.56 9.30
CA TYR A 486 -30.88 -72.63 10.06
C TYR A 486 -31.88 -73.67 10.56
N ILE A 487 -33.02 -73.24 11.11
CA ILE A 487 -34.08 -74.16 11.56
C ILE A 487 -34.62 -74.97 10.38
N ALA A 488 -34.93 -74.33 9.25
CA ALA A 488 -35.39 -74.99 8.03
C ALA A 488 -34.37 -76.01 7.50
N LEU A 489 -33.08 -75.66 7.51
CA LEU A 489 -32.00 -76.59 7.16
C LEU A 489 -31.98 -77.79 8.11
N MET A 490 -32.02 -77.56 9.42
CA MET A 490 -31.98 -78.65 10.41
C MET A 490 -33.22 -79.54 10.35
N ALA A 491 -34.40 -78.99 10.05
CA ALA A 491 -35.61 -79.75 9.80
C ALA A 491 -35.52 -80.60 8.52
N SER A 492 -34.98 -80.03 7.43
CA SER A 492 -34.75 -80.76 6.17
C SER A 492 -33.74 -81.90 6.33
N LEU A 493 -32.74 -81.73 7.20
CA LEU A 493 -31.74 -82.74 7.54
C LEU A 493 -32.32 -83.84 8.45
N ARG A 494 -33.29 -83.52 9.32
CA ARG A 494 -34.02 -84.51 10.14
C ARG A 494 -35.01 -85.35 9.34
N ASN A 495 -35.71 -84.74 8.38
CA ASN A 495 -36.71 -85.43 7.55
C ASN A 495 -36.11 -86.36 6.47
N ARG A 496 -34.79 -86.34 6.26
CA ARG A 496 -34.06 -87.26 5.37
C ARG A 496 -33.28 -88.31 6.15
N GLY A 497 -33.96 -89.11 6.98
CA GLY A 497 -33.35 -90.12 7.84
C GLY A 497 -32.18 -90.88 7.22
N GLY A 498 -30.98 -90.66 7.76
CA GLY A 498 -29.86 -91.59 7.87
C GLY A 498 -29.24 -92.23 6.61
N SER A 499 -28.10 -91.66 6.19
CA SER A 499 -26.84 -92.31 5.74
C SER A 499 -26.28 -91.82 4.40
N VAL A 500 -24.96 -91.89 4.27
CA VAL A 500 -24.06 -90.96 3.58
C VAL A 500 -23.86 -91.34 2.11
N GLY A 501 -23.87 -90.36 1.19
CA GLY A 501 -23.44 -90.59 -0.20
C GLY A 501 -23.23 -89.28 -0.97
N GLY A 502 -22.06 -89.14 -1.58
CA GLY A 502 -21.55 -87.91 -2.20
C GLY A 502 -22.51 -87.23 -3.18
N GLY A 503 -22.78 -85.95 -2.93
CA GLY A 503 -23.57 -85.09 -3.81
C GLY A 503 -23.66 -83.67 -3.26
N ILE A 504 -24.08 -82.74 -4.13
CA ILE A 504 -23.96 -81.26 -4.06
C ILE A 504 -24.32 -80.61 -2.69
N ALA A 505 -25.10 -81.29 -1.83
CA ALA A 505 -25.40 -80.86 -0.46
C ALA A 505 -24.18 -80.92 0.50
N GLY A 506 -23.20 -81.79 0.26
CA GLY A 506 -21.96 -81.87 1.05
C GLY A 506 -21.07 -80.64 0.86
N GLU A 507 -21.00 -80.10 -0.35
CA GLU A 507 -20.23 -78.87 -0.65
C GLU A 507 -20.87 -77.62 -0.04
N LEU A 508 -22.21 -77.53 0.01
CA LEU A 508 -22.90 -76.41 0.67
C LEU A 508 -22.77 -76.46 2.19
N THR A 509 -22.77 -77.65 2.77
CA THR A 509 -22.58 -77.84 4.22
C THR A 509 -21.12 -77.59 4.62
N GLN A 510 -20.13 -77.93 3.78
CA GLN A 510 -18.73 -77.55 3.99
C GLN A 510 -18.45 -76.05 3.75
N LYS A 511 -19.12 -75.40 2.79
CA LYS A 511 -18.99 -73.94 2.56
C LYS A 511 -19.58 -73.10 3.70
N LEU A 512 -20.59 -73.59 4.41
CA LEU A 512 -21.14 -72.96 5.63
C LEU A 512 -20.38 -73.35 6.92
N ARG A 513 -19.54 -74.39 6.88
CA ARG A 513 -18.68 -74.84 7.99
C ARG A 513 -17.18 -74.64 7.76
N ARG A 514 -16.73 -73.64 6.98
CA ARG A 514 -15.31 -73.24 7.02
C ARG A 514 -14.95 -72.61 8.37
N ARG A 515 -14.76 -73.46 9.39
CA ARG A 515 -13.62 -73.38 10.28
C ARG A 515 -12.39 -73.60 9.40
N THR A 516 -11.72 -72.52 9.00
CA THR A 516 -10.30 -72.62 8.68
C THR A 516 -9.53 -72.53 9.99
N THR A 517 -9.25 -73.69 10.58
CA THR A 517 -7.95 -73.89 11.23
C THR A 517 -6.92 -74.01 10.12
N LYS A 518 -6.25 -72.91 9.80
CA LYS A 518 -4.92 -72.92 9.20
C LYS A 518 -4.03 -72.09 10.11
N GLY A 519 -3.21 -72.78 10.89
CA GLY A 519 -2.02 -72.15 11.46
C GLY A 519 -1.12 -71.69 10.32
N SER A 520 -0.65 -70.46 10.42
CA SER A 520 0.55 -70.01 9.72
C SER A 520 1.49 -69.47 10.78
N LYS A 521 2.61 -70.15 10.95
CA LYS A 521 3.81 -69.66 11.60
C LYS A 521 4.35 -68.50 10.76
N TYR A 522 4.54 -67.34 11.37
CA TYR A 522 5.75 -66.55 11.16
C TYR A 522 6.33 -66.21 12.53
N LYS A 523 7.54 -66.73 12.76
CA LYS A 523 8.51 -66.29 13.75
C LYS A 523 9.18 -64.99 13.26
N GLY A 524 9.69 -64.20 14.21
CA GLY A 524 10.62 -63.08 14.02
C GLY A 524 9.90 -61.75 13.79
N ASP A 525 10.07 -60.67 14.56
CA ASP A 525 11.21 -60.28 15.37
C ASP A 525 10.85 -59.44 16.61
N VAL A 526 11.58 -59.76 17.67
CA VAL A 526 11.92 -58.96 18.87
C VAL A 526 10.78 -58.20 19.56
N SER A 527 10.12 -58.92 20.47
CA SER A 527 9.64 -58.36 21.74
C SER A 527 10.83 -57.77 22.52
N ILE A 528 10.89 -56.44 22.65
CA ILE A 528 11.55 -55.81 23.79
C ILE A 528 10.46 -55.23 24.66
N ASN A 529 10.04 -56.00 25.66
CA ASN A 529 9.32 -55.47 26.82
C ASN A 529 9.93 -56.10 28.07
N ALA A 530 10.89 -55.36 28.65
CA ALA A 530 11.07 -55.05 30.08
C ALA A 530 12.55 -54.68 30.36
N PRO A 531 12.90 -53.88 31.38
CA PRO A 531 12.06 -53.22 32.39
C PRO A 531 12.38 -51.72 32.57
N PHE A 532 11.38 -50.90 32.91
CA PHE A 532 11.62 -49.73 33.78
C PHE A 532 10.57 -49.70 34.89
N LYS A 533 10.76 -50.58 35.88
CA LYS A 533 10.47 -50.22 37.27
C LYS A 533 11.64 -49.35 37.74
N ASN A 534 11.49 -48.03 37.64
CA ASN A 534 12.13 -47.02 38.52
C ASN A 534 11.81 -45.61 38.02
N LEU A 535 10.60 -45.13 38.30
CA LEU A 535 10.26 -43.70 38.27
C LEU A 535 9.39 -43.35 39.49
N ALA A 536 9.82 -43.82 40.66
CA ALA A 536 9.24 -43.47 41.95
C ALA A 536 10.33 -43.09 43.00
N LYS A 537 11.51 -42.60 42.56
CA LYS A 537 12.60 -42.19 43.46
C LYS A 537 13.30 -40.86 43.13
N ILE A 538 12.70 -40.00 42.28
CA ILE A 538 13.25 -38.65 42.00
C ILE A 538 12.26 -37.51 42.37
N LEU A 539 11.15 -37.82 43.06
CA LEU A 539 10.21 -36.81 43.60
C LEU A 539 9.99 -36.90 45.11
N LYS A 540 10.96 -37.43 45.86
CA LYS A 540 11.04 -37.31 47.33
C LYS A 540 12.50 -37.17 47.76
N LYS A 541 13.07 -35.98 47.57
CA LYS A 541 14.21 -35.42 48.33
C LYS A 541 14.21 -33.91 48.12
N SER A 542 13.29 -33.21 48.79
CA SER A 542 13.44 -31.79 49.13
C SER A 542 12.61 -31.45 50.38
N THR A 543 12.69 -32.33 51.38
CA THR A 543 12.33 -32.01 52.76
C THR A 543 13.47 -32.53 53.64
N GLY A 544 14.29 -31.63 54.18
CA GLY A 544 15.25 -31.94 55.25
C GLY A 544 16.64 -31.32 55.10
N ASN A 545 16.83 -30.23 55.85
CA ASN A 545 18.02 -29.68 56.49
C ASN A 545 19.04 -28.79 55.74
N ASP A 546 19.25 -27.66 56.42
CA ASP A 546 20.23 -26.56 56.39
C ASP A 546 20.20 -25.53 55.25
#